data_AF-A0A2N1JP00-F1
#
_entry.id   AF-A0A2N1JP00-F1
#
_cell.length_a   1.000
_cell.length_b   1.000
_cell.length_c   1.000
_cell.angle_alpha   90.00
_cell.angle_beta   90.00
_cell.angle_gamma   90.00
#
_symmetry.space_group_name_H-M   'P 1'
#
loop_
_entity.id
_entity.type
_entity.pdbx_description
1 polymer ?
#
loop_
_entity_poly.entity_id
_entity_poly.type
_entity_poly.pdbx_seq_one_letter_code
_entity_poly.pdbx_strand_id
1 'polypeptide(L)'
;MAVDHDTSSPKFAEYAAPGRLVTTEWLAARLDTPGLVVVESDEDVLLYETGHIPGAVKIDWHTELNDPVVRDYVDGEGFAELLSRKGIARDDTVVIYGDKNNWWASYALWVFSLFGHEDVRLLDGGRDRWIAEGREITTDKTVRPATEYPVVERDDSQLRAYKEDVLAFIGTGPLIDVRSPEEYNGERTTAPAYPEEGSLRAGHIPTAQSVPWGKAVAEDGGFKSRAELEEIYLDQAGIDDADDVIAYCRIGERSSHTWFVLKHLLGIEKVRNYDGSWTEWGSAVRVPIVSGSEPGSL
;
A
#
# COMPACT_ATOMS: atom_id res chain seq x y z
N MET A 1 15.14 -8.52 18.27
CA MET A 1 14.26 -9.55 18.88
C MET A 1 12.88 -9.26 18.32
N ALA A 2 12.19 -10.27 17.77
CA ALA A 2 10.87 -10.05 17.19
C ALA A 2 9.92 -9.49 18.26
N VAL A 3 9.25 -8.39 17.95
CA VAL A 3 8.26 -7.79 18.84
C VAL A 3 6.98 -8.62 18.74
N ASP A 4 6.36 -8.97 19.87
CA ASP A 4 5.17 -9.83 19.87
C ASP A 4 4.06 -9.33 18.93
N HIS A 5 3.23 -10.22 18.39
CA HIS A 5 2.08 -9.81 17.59
C HIS A 5 1.05 -9.06 18.44
N ASP A 6 0.26 -8.21 17.79
CA ASP A 6 -0.86 -7.58 18.46
C ASP A 6 -2.06 -8.54 18.53
N THR A 7 -2.44 -8.92 19.75
CA THR A 7 -3.60 -9.78 20.04
C THR A 7 -4.73 -9.01 20.74
N SER A 8 -4.66 -7.68 20.83
CA SER A 8 -5.65 -6.84 21.51
C SER A 8 -6.97 -6.72 20.73
N SER A 9 -6.92 -6.87 19.41
CA SER A 9 -8.09 -6.79 18.54
C SER A 9 -8.53 -8.20 18.09
N PRO A 10 -9.74 -8.67 18.47
CA PRO A 10 -10.28 -9.93 17.97
C PRO A 10 -10.39 -9.97 16.43
N LYS A 11 -10.63 -8.81 15.80
CA LYS A 11 -10.68 -8.64 14.34
C LYS A 11 -9.41 -9.14 13.66
N PHE A 12 -8.24 -8.92 14.27
CA PHE A 12 -6.97 -9.33 13.67
C PHE A 12 -6.82 -10.84 13.61
N ALA A 13 -7.34 -11.56 14.60
CA ALA A 13 -7.29 -13.03 14.64
C ALA A 13 -8.13 -13.69 13.52
N GLU A 14 -9.08 -12.96 12.93
CA GLU A 14 -9.87 -13.45 11.81
C GLU A 14 -9.09 -13.37 10.49
N TYR A 15 -8.22 -12.37 10.32
CA TYR A 15 -7.42 -12.18 9.10
C TYR A 15 -6.46 -13.34 8.82
N ALA A 16 -6.11 -13.54 7.55
CA ALA A 16 -5.18 -14.59 7.13
C ALA A 16 -3.76 -14.41 7.73
N ALA A 17 -3.28 -13.17 7.85
CA ALA A 17 -2.00 -12.83 8.46
C ALA A 17 -2.18 -11.86 9.65
N PRO A 18 -2.57 -12.34 10.84
CA PRO A 18 -2.89 -11.49 12.00
C PRO A 18 -1.72 -10.58 12.45
N GLY A 19 -0.47 -10.99 12.19
CA GLY A 19 0.73 -10.24 12.56
C GLY A 19 1.03 -9.01 11.68
N ARG A 20 0.25 -8.75 10.61
CA ARG A 20 0.51 -7.63 9.68
C ARG A 20 -0.16 -6.31 10.09
N LEU A 21 -0.94 -6.31 11.17
CA LEU A 21 -1.59 -5.12 11.71
C LEU A 21 -1.30 -4.96 13.20
N VAL A 22 -1.29 -3.71 13.65
CA VAL A 22 -1.27 -3.36 15.08
C VAL A 22 -2.30 -2.26 15.35
N THR A 23 -2.87 -2.27 16.54
CA THR A 23 -3.73 -1.22 17.06
C THR A 23 -2.91 -0.05 17.58
N THR A 24 -3.56 1.10 17.67
CA THR A 24 -3.04 2.31 18.31
C THR A 24 -2.72 2.10 19.79
N GLU A 25 -3.51 1.28 20.50
CA GLU A 25 -3.26 0.91 21.90
C GLU A 25 -1.98 0.08 22.04
N TRP A 26 -1.82 -0.95 21.21
CA TRP A 26 -0.65 -1.80 21.24
C TRP A 26 0.64 -1.03 20.96
N LEU A 27 0.60 -0.11 19.98
CA LEU A 27 1.74 0.71 19.60
C LEU A 27 2.10 1.72 20.69
N ALA A 28 1.10 2.43 21.25
CA ALA A 28 1.32 3.41 22.31
C ALA A 28 1.99 2.79 23.55
N ALA A 29 1.67 1.53 23.87
CA ALA A 29 2.29 0.81 24.99
C ALA A 29 3.75 0.36 24.71
N ARG A 30 4.25 0.55 23.48
CA ARG A 30 5.50 -0.07 22.99
C ARG A 30 6.45 0.87 22.27
N LEU A 31 6.18 2.17 22.20
CA LEU A 31 7.02 3.13 21.44
C LEU A 31 8.52 3.04 21.76
N ASP A 32 8.88 2.71 23.00
CA ASP A 32 10.27 2.59 23.46
C ASP A 32 10.84 1.16 23.39
N THR A 33 10.15 0.22 22.74
CA THR A 33 10.56 -1.19 22.68
C THR A 33 11.80 -1.35 21.79
N PRO A 34 12.91 -1.90 22.29
CA PRO A 34 14.07 -2.18 21.45
C PRO A 34 13.72 -3.15 20.31
N GLY A 35 14.10 -2.79 19.08
CA GLY A 35 13.75 -3.56 17.89
C GLY A 35 12.40 -3.19 17.27
N LEU A 36 11.69 -2.17 17.77
CA LEU A 36 10.53 -1.57 17.12
C LEU A 36 10.94 -0.23 16.49
N VAL A 37 10.56 0.00 15.23
CA VAL A 37 10.68 1.32 14.58
C VAL A 37 9.33 1.73 14.01
N VAL A 38 8.92 2.95 14.34
CA VAL A 38 7.71 3.56 13.78
C VAL A 38 8.10 4.43 12.59
N VAL A 39 7.41 4.25 11.48
CA VAL A 39 7.63 5.01 10.24
C VAL A 39 6.34 5.74 9.87
N GLU A 40 6.45 7.02 9.57
CA GLU A 40 5.37 7.80 8.96
C GLU A 40 5.62 7.96 7.45
N SER A 41 4.62 7.68 6.63
CA SER A 41 4.65 7.86 5.18
C SER A 41 3.30 8.37 4.68
N ASP A 42 3.31 9.61 4.20
CA ASP A 42 2.12 10.41 3.88
C ASP A 42 2.10 10.83 2.41
N GLU A 43 0.92 11.24 1.94
CA GLU A 43 0.78 11.96 0.69
C GLU A 43 1.38 13.37 0.80
N ASP A 44 1.01 14.09 1.88
CA ASP A 44 1.54 15.40 2.20
C ASP A 44 2.90 15.25 2.89
N VAL A 45 3.97 15.43 2.11
CA VAL A 45 5.36 15.30 2.57
C VAL A 45 5.76 16.27 3.68
N LEU A 46 4.96 17.30 3.98
CA LEU A 46 5.20 18.27 5.05
C LEU A 46 4.45 17.91 6.34
N LEU A 47 3.58 16.90 6.33
CA LEU A 47 2.65 16.60 7.41
C LEU A 47 3.35 16.12 8.69
N TYR A 48 4.37 15.26 8.56
CA TYR A 48 5.20 14.79 9.66
C TYR A 48 5.77 15.93 10.52
N GLU A 49 6.27 17.01 9.90
CA GLU A 49 6.85 18.16 10.58
C GLU A 49 5.82 18.96 11.40
N THR A 50 4.52 18.83 11.09
CA THR A 50 3.44 19.46 11.86
C THR A 50 3.10 18.73 13.15
N GLY A 51 3.56 17.48 13.29
CA GLY A 51 3.38 16.63 14.45
C GLY A 51 3.31 15.17 14.04
N HIS A 52 3.92 14.26 14.78
CA HIS A 52 3.99 12.82 14.48
C HIS A 52 4.01 11.98 15.77
N ILE A 53 3.83 10.67 15.65
CA ILE A 53 3.93 9.74 16.77
C ILE A 53 5.35 9.83 17.39
N PRO A 54 5.48 9.97 18.72
CA PRO A 54 6.79 10.07 19.37
C PRO A 54 7.74 8.94 18.96
N GLY A 55 8.95 9.30 18.53
CA GLY A 55 9.97 8.36 18.07
C GLY A 55 9.81 7.85 16.64
N ALA A 56 8.75 8.26 15.92
CA ALA A 56 8.58 7.92 14.50
C ALA A 56 9.60 8.65 13.62
N VAL A 57 10.06 7.97 12.56
CA VAL A 57 10.86 8.56 11.49
C VAL A 57 10.01 8.73 10.23
N LYS A 58 10.23 9.80 9.46
CA LYS A 58 9.59 9.97 8.15
C LYS A 58 10.27 9.10 7.10
N ILE A 59 9.49 8.46 6.21
CA ILE A 59 9.95 8.00 4.89
C ILE A 59 9.06 8.65 3.82
N ASP A 60 9.65 9.54 3.04
CA ASP A 60 8.97 10.20 1.92
C ASP A 60 8.96 9.25 0.71
N TRP A 61 7.76 8.89 0.27
CA TRP A 61 7.57 7.97 -0.84
C TRP A 61 8.21 8.49 -2.13
N HIS A 62 8.10 9.79 -2.42
CA HIS A 62 8.53 10.37 -3.68
C HIS A 62 10.04 10.58 -3.72
N THR A 63 10.62 11.09 -2.63
CA THR A 63 12.04 11.47 -2.63
C THR A 63 12.99 10.40 -2.09
N GLU A 64 12.49 9.42 -1.32
CA GLU A 64 13.33 8.41 -0.68
C GLU A 64 13.09 6.98 -1.20
N LEU A 65 11.91 6.65 -1.75
CA LEU A 65 11.61 5.31 -2.26
C LEU A 65 11.66 5.19 -3.80
N ASN A 66 11.73 6.31 -4.53
CA ASN A 66 11.80 6.33 -5.99
C ASN A 66 13.18 6.77 -6.49
N ASP A 67 13.56 6.27 -7.67
CA ASP A 67 14.70 6.80 -8.41
C ASP A 67 14.41 8.24 -8.86
N PRO A 68 15.36 9.18 -8.75
CA PRO A 68 15.12 10.59 -9.04
C PRO A 68 15.00 10.91 -10.55
N VAL A 69 15.27 9.95 -11.45
CA VAL A 69 15.32 10.15 -12.90
C VAL A 69 14.45 9.15 -13.63
N VAL A 70 14.59 7.87 -13.32
CA VAL A 70 13.80 6.78 -13.91
C VAL A 70 12.53 6.62 -13.10
N ARG A 71 11.39 6.38 -13.77
CA ARG A 71 10.15 6.03 -13.09
C ARG A 71 10.21 4.58 -12.59
N ASP A 72 11.00 4.36 -11.54
CA ASP A 72 11.14 3.09 -10.85
C ASP A 72 11.50 3.35 -9.37
N TYR A 73 11.46 2.30 -8.55
CA TYR A 73 11.92 2.36 -7.17
C TYR A 73 13.44 2.37 -7.09
N VAL A 74 13.97 2.77 -5.93
CA VAL A 74 15.38 2.61 -5.60
C VAL A 74 15.85 1.16 -5.79
N ASP A 75 17.16 0.97 -5.92
CA ASP A 75 17.79 -0.34 -5.93
C ASP A 75 18.14 -0.82 -4.51
N GLY A 76 18.80 -1.97 -4.41
CA GLY A 76 19.21 -2.55 -3.12
C GLY A 76 20.20 -1.69 -2.34
N GLU A 77 21.09 -0.96 -3.01
CA GLU A 77 22.04 -0.06 -2.37
C GLU A 77 21.33 1.17 -1.81
N GLY A 78 20.46 1.80 -2.60
CA GLY A 78 19.66 2.95 -2.20
C GLY A 78 18.74 2.63 -1.02
N PHE A 79 18.08 1.47 -1.04
CA PHE A 79 17.22 1.03 0.06
C PHE A 79 18.01 0.75 1.34
N ALA A 80 19.17 0.08 1.23
CA ALA A 80 20.03 -0.19 2.37
C ALA A 80 20.59 1.09 2.98
N GLU A 81 21.01 2.06 2.17
CA GLU A 81 21.49 3.37 2.65
C GLU A 81 20.37 4.16 3.35
N LEU A 82 19.16 4.13 2.79
CA LEU A 82 17.97 4.72 3.40
C LEU A 82 17.69 4.13 4.79
N LEU A 83 17.53 2.81 4.90
CA LEU A 83 17.21 2.21 6.21
C LEU A 83 18.34 2.39 7.23
N SER A 84 19.59 2.31 6.77
CA SER A 84 20.76 2.60 7.60
C SER A 84 20.69 4.02 8.18
N ARG A 85 20.37 5.05 7.37
CA ARG A 85 20.28 6.44 7.84
C ARG A 85 19.07 6.68 8.76
N LYS A 86 17.99 5.93 8.59
CA LYS A 86 16.78 6.00 9.43
C LYS A 86 16.94 5.21 10.74
N GLY A 87 18.05 4.48 10.90
CA GLY A 87 18.31 3.67 12.09
C GLY A 87 17.36 2.48 12.22
N ILE A 88 17.09 1.84 11.08
CA ILE A 88 16.28 0.62 10.94
C ILE A 88 17.25 -0.54 10.64
N ALA A 89 17.27 -1.55 11.49
CA ALA A 89 18.04 -2.78 11.28
C ALA A 89 17.21 -3.83 10.53
N ARG A 90 17.87 -4.85 9.98
CA ARG A 90 17.20 -5.91 9.21
C ARG A 90 16.17 -6.73 10.01
N ASP A 91 16.41 -6.88 11.30
CA ASP A 91 15.59 -7.70 12.21
C ASP A 91 14.64 -6.85 13.07
N ASP A 92 14.50 -5.56 12.77
CA ASP A 92 13.55 -4.69 13.46
C ASP A 92 12.13 -5.00 12.99
N THR A 93 11.16 -4.92 13.91
CA THR A 93 9.75 -4.78 13.55
C THR A 93 9.51 -3.34 13.10
N VAL A 94 8.98 -3.16 11.90
CA VAL A 94 8.64 -1.83 11.35
C VAL A 94 7.13 -1.65 11.33
N VAL A 95 6.63 -0.66 12.06
CA VAL A 95 5.21 -0.25 12.02
C VAL A 95 5.07 1.03 11.21
N ILE A 96 4.39 0.95 10.08
CA ILE A 96 4.17 2.09 9.18
C ILE A 96 2.76 2.64 9.37
N TYR A 97 2.62 3.96 9.38
CA TYR A 97 1.33 4.66 9.40
C TYR A 97 1.41 5.91 8.52
N GLY A 98 0.25 6.47 8.17
CA GLY A 98 0.19 7.74 7.45
C GLY A 98 -1.23 8.27 7.33
N ASP A 99 -1.36 9.37 6.59
CA ASP A 99 -2.62 9.97 6.22
C ASP A 99 -3.45 9.14 5.22
N LYS A 100 -4.64 9.63 4.88
CA LYS A 100 -5.52 9.06 3.83
C LYS A 100 -5.81 7.57 4.01
N ASN A 101 -6.13 7.15 5.24
CA ASN A 101 -6.37 5.73 5.55
C ASN A 101 -5.20 4.82 5.12
N ASN A 102 -3.95 5.25 5.37
CA ASN A 102 -2.73 4.50 5.09
C ASN A 102 -2.45 4.19 3.61
N TRP A 103 -2.84 5.04 2.66
CA TRP A 103 -2.45 4.84 1.25
C TRP A 103 -0.93 4.71 1.10
N TRP A 104 -0.20 5.75 1.52
CA TRP A 104 1.26 5.80 1.36
C TRP A 104 2.01 4.92 2.34
N ALA A 105 1.43 4.67 3.52
CA ALA A 105 1.93 3.66 4.44
C ALA A 105 1.85 2.24 3.85
N SER A 106 0.74 1.89 3.18
CA SER A 106 0.60 0.60 2.48
C SER A 106 1.57 0.49 1.30
N TYR A 107 1.79 1.58 0.58
CA TYR A 107 2.77 1.65 -0.51
C TYR A 107 4.19 1.45 0.02
N ALA A 108 4.57 2.14 1.09
CA ALA A 108 5.87 1.95 1.72
C ALA A 108 6.06 0.51 2.21
N LEU A 109 5.04 -0.09 2.83
CA LEU A 109 5.08 -1.51 3.22
C LEU A 109 5.28 -2.43 2.01
N TRP A 110 4.59 -2.17 0.91
CA TRP A 110 4.76 -2.92 -0.33
C TRP A 110 6.19 -2.80 -0.87
N VAL A 111 6.78 -1.60 -0.87
CA VAL A 111 8.19 -1.40 -1.27
C VAL A 111 9.14 -2.15 -0.34
N PHE A 112 8.95 -2.10 0.98
CA PHE A 112 9.75 -2.89 1.94
C PHE A 112 9.67 -4.40 1.65
N SER A 113 8.51 -4.86 1.18
CA SER A 113 8.28 -6.27 0.82
C SER A 113 9.05 -6.68 -0.42
N LEU A 114 9.30 -5.78 -1.39
CA LEU A 114 10.17 -6.04 -2.55
C LEU A 114 11.63 -6.32 -2.14
N PHE A 115 12.08 -5.73 -1.03
CA PHE A 115 13.40 -5.96 -0.44
C PHE A 115 13.37 -7.02 0.67
N GLY A 116 12.25 -7.72 0.82
CA GLY A 116 12.08 -8.84 1.74
C GLY A 116 12.27 -8.50 3.22
N HIS A 117 12.00 -7.27 3.66
CA HIS A 117 11.99 -6.97 5.09
C HIS A 117 10.86 -7.77 5.76
N GLU A 118 11.19 -8.62 6.73
CA GLU A 118 10.30 -9.71 7.16
C GLU A 118 9.08 -9.19 7.94
N ASP A 119 9.33 -8.39 8.99
CA ASP A 119 8.33 -7.93 9.94
C ASP A 119 7.98 -6.45 9.72
N VAL A 120 7.12 -6.21 8.74
CA VAL A 120 6.52 -4.90 8.46
C VAL A 120 5.01 -4.98 8.66
N ARG A 121 4.47 -4.02 9.41
CA ARG A 121 3.06 -3.97 9.84
C ARG A 121 2.48 -2.59 9.56
N LEU A 122 1.17 -2.49 9.40
CA LEU A 122 0.46 -1.21 9.39
C LEU A 122 -0.18 -0.93 10.75
N LEU A 123 -0.19 0.35 11.14
CA LEU A 123 -1.03 0.84 12.22
C LEU A 123 -2.48 0.94 11.72
N ASP A 124 -3.38 0.07 12.20
CA ASP A 124 -4.78 0.06 11.76
C ASP A 124 -5.49 1.39 12.09
N GLY A 125 -5.99 2.07 11.06
CA GLY A 125 -6.57 3.41 11.15
C GLY A 125 -5.59 4.58 10.95
N GLY A 126 -4.28 4.29 10.93
CA GLY A 126 -3.25 5.25 10.54
C GLY A 126 -3.16 6.49 11.44
N ARG A 127 -2.70 7.59 10.83
CA ARG A 127 -2.53 8.89 11.49
C ARG A 127 -3.85 9.45 12.02
N ASP A 128 -4.90 9.37 11.20
CA ASP A 128 -6.20 9.96 11.51
C ASP A 128 -6.83 9.34 12.77
N ARG A 129 -6.76 8.01 12.92
CA ARG A 129 -7.24 7.33 14.13
C ARG A 129 -6.41 7.69 15.35
N TRP A 130 -5.08 7.73 15.23
CA TRP A 130 -4.20 8.11 16.34
C TRP A 130 -4.56 9.49 16.92
N ILE A 131 -4.79 10.47 16.03
CA ILE A 131 -5.21 11.82 16.39
C ILE A 131 -6.63 11.84 16.96
N ALA A 132 -7.58 11.13 16.34
CA ALA A 132 -8.97 11.08 16.79
C ALA A 132 -9.12 10.49 18.21
N GLU A 133 -8.25 9.56 18.58
CA GLU A 133 -8.18 8.98 19.92
C GLU A 133 -7.47 9.88 20.95
N GLY A 134 -6.99 11.07 20.54
CA GLY A 134 -6.32 12.03 21.42
C GLY A 134 -4.97 11.56 21.91
N ARG A 135 -4.29 10.69 21.16
CA ARG A 135 -2.97 10.17 21.53
C ARG A 135 -1.88 11.21 21.32
N GLU A 136 -0.77 11.00 22.03
CA GLU A 136 0.36 11.93 22.01
C GLU A 136 0.95 12.06 20.61
N ILE A 137 1.19 13.32 20.20
CA ILE A 137 1.97 13.67 19.03
C ILE A 137 3.05 14.66 19.46
N THR A 138 4.19 14.65 18.77
CA THR A 138 5.30 15.56 19.00
C THR A 138 5.77 16.19 17.69
N THR A 139 6.38 17.36 17.77
CA THR A 139 7.13 17.98 16.66
C THR A 139 8.64 17.84 16.84
N ASP A 140 9.07 17.19 17.93
CA ASP A 140 10.47 16.94 18.20
C ASP A 140 11.06 16.04 17.13
N LYS A 141 12.20 16.44 16.57
CA LYS A 141 12.87 15.64 15.55
C LYS A 141 13.37 14.32 16.14
N THR A 142 12.87 13.20 15.64
CA THR A 142 13.43 11.88 15.95
C THR A 142 14.84 11.75 15.38
N VAL A 143 15.79 11.36 16.23
CA VAL A 143 17.17 11.02 15.84
C VAL A 143 17.47 9.62 16.33
N ARG A 144 17.68 8.69 15.39
CA ARG A 144 18.12 7.32 15.66
C ARG A 144 19.57 7.15 15.21
N PRO A 145 20.42 6.42 15.95
CA PRO A 145 21.73 6.04 15.46
C PRO A 145 21.60 5.28 14.14
N ALA A 146 22.50 5.53 13.20
CA ALA A 146 22.53 4.78 11.96
C ALA A 146 22.81 3.30 12.24
N THR A 147 22.20 2.43 11.44
CA THR A 147 22.37 0.98 11.47
C THR A 147 23.20 0.51 10.27
N GLU A 148 23.54 -0.78 10.23
CA GLU A 148 24.10 -1.44 9.06
C GLU A 148 23.03 -2.33 8.43
N TYR A 149 22.26 -1.79 7.48
CA TYR A 149 21.29 -2.57 6.73
C TYR A 149 21.97 -3.30 5.55
N PRO A 150 21.70 -4.60 5.31
CA PRO A 150 22.35 -5.33 4.23
C PRO A 150 21.85 -4.87 2.86
N VAL A 151 22.76 -4.77 1.89
CA VAL A 151 22.39 -4.65 0.48
C VAL A 151 21.78 -5.97 0.03
N VAL A 152 20.52 -5.93 -0.43
CA VAL A 152 19.77 -7.09 -0.92
C VAL A 152 19.30 -6.83 -2.34
N GLU A 153 19.25 -7.87 -3.16
CA GLU A 153 18.64 -7.78 -4.48
C GLU A 153 17.12 -7.59 -4.34
N ARG A 154 16.55 -6.64 -5.08
CA ARG A 154 15.10 -6.40 -5.12
C ARG A 154 14.42 -7.54 -5.89
N ASP A 155 13.37 -8.13 -5.32
CA ASP A 155 12.58 -9.18 -5.99
C ASP A 155 11.18 -8.66 -6.37
N ASP A 156 11.04 -8.24 -7.62
CA ASP A 156 9.78 -7.76 -8.18
C ASP A 156 8.85 -8.91 -8.60
N SER A 157 9.37 -10.15 -8.76
CA SER A 157 8.71 -11.23 -9.49
C SER A 157 7.40 -11.75 -8.86
N GLN A 158 7.27 -11.60 -7.54
CA GLN A 158 6.12 -12.13 -6.78
C GLN A 158 5.04 -11.08 -6.53
N LEU A 159 5.41 -9.82 -6.37
CA LEU A 159 4.55 -8.76 -5.82
C LEU A 159 4.27 -7.63 -6.80
N ARG A 160 5.01 -7.55 -7.91
CA ARG A 160 4.89 -6.50 -8.93
C ARG A 160 4.45 -7.11 -10.25
N ALA A 161 3.62 -6.38 -10.99
CA ALA A 161 3.30 -6.69 -12.37
C ALA A 161 3.72 -5.51 -13.24
N TYR A 162 4.30 -5.78 -14.40
CA TYR A 162 4.57 -4.77 -15.42
C TYR A 162 3.49 -4.76 -16.49
N LYS A 163 3.50 -3.73 -17.35
CA LYS A 163 2.52 -3.58 -18.44
C LYS A 163 2.38 -4.83 -19.30
N GLU A 164 3.48 -5.49 -19.63
CA GLU A 164 3.50 -6.70 -20.45
C GLU A 164 2.86 -7.89 -19.71
N ASP A 165 3.05 -8.01 -18.40
CA ASP A 165 2.38 -9.01 -17.57
C ASP A 165 0.88 -8.78 -17.55
N VAL A 166 0.45 -7.51 -17.39
CA VAL A 166 -0.97 -7.14 -17.38
C VAL A 166 -1.62 -7.42 -18.73
N LEU A 167 -0.96 -7.08 -19.85
CA LEU A 167 -1.44 -7.42 -21.19
C LEU A 167 -1.67 -8.92 -21.39
N ALA A 168 -0.76 -9.76 -20.89
CA ALA A 168 -0.89 -11.21 -20.95
C ALA A 168 -1.98 -11.75 -20.00
N PHE A 169 -2.32 -10.99 -18.96
CA PHE A 169 -3.24 -11.41 -17.90
C PHE A 169 -4.72 -11.14 -18.23
N ILE A 170 -5.01 -10.22 -19.16
CA ILE A 170 -6.39 -9.87 -19.57
C ILE A 170 -7.18 -11.13 -19.98
N GLY A 171 -8.32 -11.35 -19.32
CA GLY A 171 -9.20 -12.51 -19.57
C GLY A 171 -8.67 -13.85 -19.06
N THR A 172 -7.51 -13.88 -18.39
CA THR A 172 -6.93 -15.11 -17.79
C THR A 172 -7.10 -15.17 -16.28
N GLY A 173 -7.21 -14.01 -15.61
CA GLY A 173 -7.44 -13.92 -14.17
C GLY A 173 -7.97 -12.53 -13.76
N PRO A 174 -8.26 -12.32 -12.48
CA PRO A 174 -8.93 -11.10 -12.02
C PRO A 174 -8.03 -9.86 -12.01
N LEU A 175 -8.46 -8.83 -12.73
CA LEU A 175 -7.91 -7.48 -12.68
C LEU A 175 -8.82 -6.60 -11.81
N ILE A 176 -8.26 -5.95 -10.80
CA ILE A 176 -9.02 -5.06 -9.91
C ILE A 176 -8.59 -3.60 -10.12
N ASP A 177 -9.50 -2.80 -10.66
CA ASP A 177 -9.36 -1.35 -10.76
C ASP A 177 -9.92 -0.70 -9.49
N VAL A 178 -9.05 -0.06 -8.72
CA VAL A 178 -9.43 0.49 -7.40
C VAL A 178 -9.70 2.00 -7.42
N ARG A 179 -9.77 2.60 -8.61
CA ARG A 179 -10.06 4.04 -8.80
C ARG A 179 -11.53 4.34 -8.57
N SER A 180 -11.89 5.63 -8.65
CA SER A 180 -13.29 6.03 -8.54
C SER A 180 -14.14 5.53 -9.72
N PRO A 181 -15.47 5.41 -9.57
CA PRO A 181 -16.35 5.02 -10.67
C PRO A 181 -16.22 5.92 -11.92
N GLU A 182 -15.98 7.22 -11.75
CA GLU A 182 -15.81 8.18 -12.84
C GLU A 182 -14.47 8.02 -13.57
N GLU A 183 -13.42 7.57 -12.86
CA GLU A 183 -12.15 7.22 -13.49
C GLU A 183 -12.27 5.91 -14.27
N TYR A 184 -12.93 4.92 -13.69
CA TYR A 184 -13.16 3.60 -14.30
C TYR A 184 -14.04 3.71 -15.56
N ASN A 185 -15.17 4.40 -15.49
CA ASN A 185 -16.10 4.48 -16.61
C ASN A 185 -15.62 5.38 -17.77
N GLY A 186 -14.54 6.12 -17.56
CA GLY A 186 -13.91 6.96 -18.57
C GLY A 186 -14.47 8.39 -18.65
N GLU A 187 -15.25 8.84 -17.67
CA GLU A 187 -15.70 10.23 -17.57
C GLU A 187 -14.55 11.21 -17.28
N ARG A 188 -13.41 10.71 -16.78
CA ARG A 188 -12.24 11.52 -16.43
C ARG A 188 -10.91 10.89 -16.85
N THR A 189 -9.98 11.74 -17.31
CA THR A 189 -8.56 11.37 -17.54
C THR A 189 -7.65 11.72 -16.37
N THR A 190 -8.11 12.52 -15.40
CA THR A 190 -7.39 12.93 -14.19
C THR A 190 -8.25 12.64 -12.96
N ALA A 191 -7.61 12.43 -11.80
CA ALA A 191 -8.36 12.48 -10.55
C ALA A 191 -8.76 13.95 -10.29
N PRO A 192 -9.97 14.25 -9.80
CA PRO A 192 -10.47 15.62 -9.68
C PRO A 192 -9.59 16.56 -8.84
N ALA A 193 -8.73 16.02 -7.96
CA ALA A 193 -7.78 16.77 -7.14
C ALA A 193 -6.31 16.71 -7.63
N TYR A 194 -5.98 15.85 -8.61
CA TYR A 194 -4.59 15.56 -9.02
C TYR A 194 -4.43 15.65 -10.55
N PRO A 195 -4.22 16.86 -11.09
CA PRO A 195 -4.09 17.07 -12.53
C PRO A 195 -2.77 16.52 -13.11
N GLU A 196 -1.70 16.41 -12.30
CA GLU A 196 -0.39 15.93 -12.76
C GLU A 196 -0.36 14.42 -13.03
N GLU A 197 -1.30 13.67 -12.45
CA GLU A 197 -1.43 12.23 -12.66
C GLU A 197 -2.29 11.89 -13.90
N GLY A 198 -2.32 12.76 -14.91
CA GLY A 198 -3.18 12.62 -16.09
C GLY A 198 -2.75 11.52 -17.07
N SER A 199 -3.69 11.10 -17.92
CA SER A 199 -3.46 10.19 -19.04
C SER A 199 -4.05 10.73 -20.34
N LEU A 200 -3.58 10.25 -21.49
CA LEU A 200 -4.09 10.68 -22.81
C LEU A 200 -5.44 10.04 -23.17
N ARG A 201 -5.82 8.94 -22.52
CA ARG A 201 -7.07 8.20 -22.69
C ARG A 201 -7.72 7.89 -21.34
N ALA A 202 -9.05 7.88 -21.32
CA ALA A 202 -9.87 7.52 -20.17
C ALA A 202 -10.55 6.17 -20.40
N GLY A 203 -10.95 5.50 -19.32
CA GLY A 203 -11.54 4.16 -19.32
C GLY A 203 -10.83 3.27 -18.30
N HIS A 204 -10.91 1.96 -18.51
CA HIS A 204 -10.26 0.92 -17.72
C HIS A 204 -9.65 -0.16 -18.62
N ILE A 205 -8.83 -1.03 -18.01
CA ILE A 205 -8.24 -2.19 -18.70
C ILE A 205 -9.36 -3.21 -18.95
N PRO A 206 -9.51 -3.80 -20.15
CA PRO A 206 -10.56 -4.78 -20.40
C PRO A 206 -10.55 -5.91 -19.37
N THR A 207 -11.72 -6.44 -19.03
CA THR A 207 -11.97 -7.47 -18.00
C THR A 207 -11.75 -7.03 -16.55
N ALA A 208 -11.26 -5.82 -16.29
CA ALA A 208 -11.08 -5.33 -14.94
C ALA A 208 -12.42 -5.12 -14.22
N GLN A 209 -12.48 -5.52 -12.95
CA GLN A 209 -13.61 -5.25 -12.06
C GLN A 209 -13.36 -3.96 -11.29
N SER A 210 -14.40 -3.12 -11.14
CA SER A 210 -14.31 -1.89 -10.37
C SER A 210 -14.58 -2.14 -8.88
N VAL A 211 -13.53 -2.03 -8.06
CA VAL A 211 -13.64 -2.10 -6.60
C VAL A 211 -12.90 -0.92 -5.98
N PRO A 212 -13.57 0.26 -5.85
CA PRO A 212 -12.94 1.44 -5.27
C PRO A 212 -12.30 1.12 -3.92
N TRP A 213 -11.01 1.44 -3.74
CA TRP A 213 -10.20 1.03 -2.59
C TRP A 213 -10.88 1.31 -1.23
N GLY A 214 -11.62 2.42 -1.13
CA GLY A 214 -12.30 2.86 0.09
C GLY A 214 -13.41 1.93 0.56
N LYS A 215 -13.89 1.00 -0.30
CA LYS A 215 -14.82 -0.05 0.11
C LYS A 215 -14.22 -0.94 1.21
N ALA A 216 -12.90 -1.11 1.27
CA ALA A 216 -12.22 -1.92 2.27
C ALA A 216 -11.96 -1.18 3.61
N VAL A 217 -12.33 0.11 3.70
CA VAL A 217 -12.13 0.94 4.88
C VAL A 217 -13.40 0.98 5.73
N ALA A 218 -13.24 0.78 7.03
CA ALA A 218 -14.30 0.88 8.03
C ALA A 218 -14.54 2.34 8.44
N GLU A 219 -15.66 2.62 9.11
CA GLU A 219 -16.05 3.99 9.50
C GLU A 219 -15.02 4.66 10.43
N ASP A 220 -14.30 3.86 11.22
CA ASP A 220 -13.24 4.28 12.14
C ASP A 220 -11.87 4.43 11.44
N GLY A 221 -11.85 4.41 10.11
CA GLY A 221 -10.69 4.64 9.25
C GLY A 221 -9.73 3.48 9.08
N GLY A 222 -9.96 2.34 9.74
CA GLY A 222 -9.13 1.13 9.63
C GLY A 222 -9.67 0.16 8.59
N PHE A 223 -9.12 -1.05 8.56
CA PHE A 223 -9.61 -2.10 7.67
C PHE A 223 -10.93 -2.70 8.17
N LYS A 224 -11.82 -3.02 7.24
CA LYS A 224 -13.06 -3.77 7.50
C LYS A 224 -12.80 -5.15 8.08
N SER A 225 -13.83 -5.75 8.70
CA SER A 225 -13.76 -7.13 9.19
C SER A 225 -13.50 -8.11 8.04
N ARG A 226 -12.96 -9.30 8.35
CA ARG A 226 -12.69 -10.29 7.32
C ARG A 226 -13.94 -10.67 6.53
N ALA A 227 -15.08 -10.86 7.21
CA ALA A 227 -16.33 -11.22 6.56
C ALA A 227 -16.81 -10.16 5.55
N GLU A 228 -16.69 -8.87 5.88
CA GLU A 228 -17.03 -7.80 4.93
C GLU A 228 -16.06 -7.76 3.75
N LEU A 229 -14.77 -8.02 3.99
CA LEU A 229 -13.78 -8.07 2.92
C LEU A 229 -14.03 -9.27 1.98
N GLU A 230 -14.40 -10.42 2.52
CA GLU A 230 -14.80 -11.60 1.74
C GLU A 230 -16.02 -11.28 0.85
N GLU A 231 -17.04 -10.62 1.41
CA GLU A 231 -18.21 -10.18 0.63
C GLU A 231 -17.83 -9.22 -0.50
N ILE A 232 -16.96 -8.23 -0.24
CA ILE A 232 -16.56 -7.23 -1.24
C ILE A 232 -15.76 -7.85 -2.38
N TYR A 233 -14.78 -8.70 -2.06
CA TYR A 233 -13.82 -9.18 -3.03
C TYR A 233 -14.23 -10.54 -3.59
N LEU A 234 -14.43 -11.54 -2.74
CA LEU A 234 -14.69 -12.90 -3.18
C LEU A 234 -16.08 -13.00 -3.84
N ASP A 235 -17.10 -12.48 -3.17
CA ASP A 235 -18.48 -12.60 -3.65
C ASP A 235 -18.82 -11.56 -4.73
N GLN A 236 -18.66 -10.26 -4.43
CA GLN A 236 -19.10 -9.18 -5.33
C GLN A 236 -18.18 -8.96 -6.52
N ALA A 237 -16.85 -9.03 -6.32
CA ALA A 237 -15.89 -8.90 -7.42
C ALA A 237 -15.60 -10.24 -8.13
N GLY A 238 -16.08 -11.36 -7.57
CA GLY A 238 -15.99 -12.68 -8.19
C GLY A 238 -14.56 -13.21 -8.26
N ILE A 239 -13.79 -13.07 -7.18
CA ILE A 239 -12.41 -13.57 -7.08
C ILE A 239 -12.25 -14.72 -6.07
N ASP A 240 -13.33 -15.38 -5.69
CA ASP A 240 -13.39 -16.48 -4.72
C ASP A 240 -12.47 -17.66 -5.06
N ASP A 241 -12.33 -17.99 -6.34
CA ASP A 241 -11.44 -19.06 -6.84
C ASP A 241 -10.08 -18.54 -7.36
N ALA A 242 -9.70 -17.31 -7.03
CA ALA A 242 -8.51 -16.68 -7.59
C ALA A 242 -7.24 -16.90 -6.75
N ASP A 243 -6.25 -17.57 -7.33
CA ASP A 243 -4.91 -17.71 -6.73
C ASP A 243 -3.91 -16.64 -7.23
N ASP A 244 -4.21 -15.97 -8.35
CA ASP A 244 -3.41 -14.89 -8.95
C ASP A 244 -4.31 -13.69 -9.23
N VAL A 245 -3.99 -12.51 -8.67
CA VAL A 245 -4.77 -11.27 -8.84
C VAL A 245 -3.82 -10.10 -9.11
N ILE A 246 -4.20 -9.22 -10.02
CA ILE A 246 -3.49 -7.95 -10.25
C ILE A 246 -4.38 -6.78 -9.86
N ALA A 247 -3.90 -5.92 -8.96
CA ALA A 247 -4.56 -4.66 -8.60
C ALA A 247 -3.84 -3.47 -9.24
N TYR A 248 -4.59 -2.45 -9.66
CA TYR A 248 -4.02 -1.21 -10.20
C TYR A 248 -4.89 0.01 -9.87
N CYS A 249 -4.27 1.19 -9.89
CA CYS A 249 -4.93 2.47 -9.74
C CYS A 249 -4.42 3.49 -10.78
N ARG A 250 -3.86 4.61 -10.33
CA ARG A 250 -3.29 5.67 -11.16
C ARG A 250 -1.76 5.67 -11.13
N ILE A 251 -1.14 5.60 -9.95
CA ILE A 251 0.33 5.55 -9.76
C ILE A 251 0.80 4.47 -8.77
N GLY A 252 -0.04 3.50 -8.42
CA GLY A 252 0.30 2.34 -7.57
C GLY A 252 0.01 2.50 -6.07
N GLU A 253 -0.34 3.70 -5.61
CA GLU A 253 -0.56 4.08 -4.22
C GLU A 253 -1.85 3.48 -3.62
N ARG A 254 -3.00 3.70 -4.25
CA ARG A 254 -4.29 3.14 -3.81
C ARG A 254 -4.37 1.63 -4.02
N SER A 255 -3.72 1.12 -5.07
CA SER A 255 -3.67 -0.32 -5.34
C SER A 255 -2.75 -1.06 -4.37
N SER A 256 -1.76 -0.41 -3.77
CA SER A 256 -0.96 -1.01 -2.68
C SER A 256 -1.81 -1.30 -1.43
N HIS A 257 -2.76 -0.42 -1.09
CA HIS A 257 -3.72 -0.67 -0.01
C HIS A 257 -4.59 -1.90 -0.31
N THR A 258 -5.10 -2.02 -1.54
CA THR A 258 -5.88 -3.20 -1.93
C THR A 258 -5.02 -4.46 -2.02
N TRP A 259 -3.78 -4.36 -2.49
CA TRP A 259 -2.82 -5.46 -2.46
C TRP A 259 -2.61 -5.97 -1.04
N PHE A 260 -2.47 -5.08 -0.06
CA PHE A 260 -2.32 -5.45 1.34
C PHE A 260 -3.55 -6.22 1.85
N VAL A 261 -4.75 -5.73 1.54
CA VAL A 261 -6.03 -6.39 1.88
C VAL A 261 -6.09 -7.80 1.29
N LEU A 262 -5.89 -7.93 -0.01
CA LEU A 262 -6.00 -9.21 -0.72
C LEU A 262 -4.94 -10.22 -0.22
N LYS A 263 -3.69 -9.79 -0.09
CA LYS A 263 -2.57 -10.69 0.25
C LYS A 263 -2.52 -11.04 1.73
N HIS A 264 -2.71 -10.06 2.62
CA HIS A 264 -2.49 -10.25 4.06
C HIS A 264 -3.76 -10.43 4.87
N LEU A 265 -4.88 -9.81 4.48
CA LEU A 265 -6.12 -9.92 5.24
C LEU A 265 -6.99 -11.08 4.74
N LEU A 266 -7.08 -11.27 3.42
CA LEU A 266 -7.80 -12.38 2.80
C LEU A 266 -6.92 -13.61 2.52
N GLY A 267 -5.61 -13.41 2.35
CA GLY A 267 -4.66 -14.52 2.22
C GLY A 267 -4.52 -15.09 0.81
N ILE A 268 -4.84 -14.30 -0.22
CA ILE A 268 -4.60 -14.69 -1.63
C ILE A 268 -3.10 -14.84 -1.86
N GLU A 269 -2.67 -15.98 -2.39
CA GLU A 269 -1.26 -16.36 -2.47
C GLU A 269 -0.46 -15.39 -3.36
N LYS A 270 -0.91 -15.21 -4.61
CA LYS A 270 -0.24 -14.36 -5.59
C LYS A 270 -1.06 -13.12 -5.89
N VAL A 271 -0.73 -12.02 -5.21
CA VAL A 271 -1.29 -10.70 -5.51
C VAL A 271 -0.17 -9.79 -5.97
N ARG A 272 -0.31 -9.22 -7.16
CA ARG A 272 0.66 -8.30 -7.77
C ARG A 272 0.06 -6.90 -7.86
N ASN A 273 0.86 -5.89 -7.52
CA ASN A 273 0.53 -4.50 -7.75
C ASN A 273 1.11 -4.08 -9.11
N TYR A 274 0.26 -3.56 -10.01
CA TYR A 274 0.71 -2.92 -11.25
C TYR A 274 0.88 -1.42 -10.99
N ASP A 275 2.08 -1.02 -10.60
CA ASP A 275 2.41 0.35 -10.19
C ASP A 275 2.45 1.35 -11.34
N GLY A 276 2.80 0.89 -12.56
CA GLY A 276 2.68 1.71 -13.77
C GLY A 276 1.26 2.25 -13.96
N SER A 277 0.26 1.43 -13.60
CA SER A 277 -1.14 1.80 -13.40
C SER A 277 -1.72 2.59 -14.59
N TRP A 278 -2.76 3.41 -14.35
CA TRP A 278 -3.44 4.14 -15.42
C TRP A 278 -2.59 5.25 -16.07
N THR A 279 -1.63 5.83 -15.36
CA THR A 279 -0.72 6.83 -15.93
C THR A 279 0.15 6.24 -17.05
N GLU A 280 0.63 5.00 -16.89
CA GLU A 280 1.30 4.26 -17.97
C GLU A 280 0.29 3.76 -19.00
N TRP A 281 -0.73 3.01 -18.58
CA TRP A 281 -1.65 2.33 -19.51
C TRP A 281 -2.43 3.33 -20.38
N GLY A 282 -3.04 4.34 -19.78
CA GLY A 282 -3.82 5.36 -20.48
C GLY A 282 -2.99 6.29 -21.36
N SER A 283 -1.66 6.18 -21.33
CA SER A 283 -0.72 6.94 -22.17
C SER A 283 0.01 6.05 -23.19
N ALA A 284 -0.06 4.73 -23.04
CA ALA A 284 0.59 3.78 -23.94
C ALA A 284 -0.12 3.74 -25.31
N VAL A 285 0.69 3.64 -26.37
CA VAL A 285 0.18 3.56 -27.74
C VAL A 285 -0.37 2.15 -27.99
N ARG A 286 -1.63 2.07 -28.44
CA ARG A 286 -2.28 0.84 -28.94
C ARG A 286 -2.50 -0.27 -27.90
N VAL A 287 -2.57 0.06 -26.61
CA VAL A 287 -3.11 -0.87 -25.59
C VAL A 287 -4.65 -0.89 -25.64
N PRO A 288 -5.30 -2.01 -25.28
CA PRO A 288 -6.76 -2.09 -25.28
C PRO A 288 -7.34 -1.32 -24.07
N ILE A 289 -8.47 -0.64 -24.29
CA ILE A 289 -9.18 0.17 -23.30
C ILE A 289 -10.69 -0.03 -23.51
N VAL A 290 -11.42 -0.23 -22.41
CA VAL A 290 -12.89 -0.24 -22.36
C VAL A 290 -13.37 1.01 -21.60
N SER A 291 -14.55 1.52 -21.96
CA SER A 291 -15.24 2.59 -21.23
C SER A 291 -16.67 2.15 -20.85
N GLY A 292 -17.29 2.87 -19.92
CA GLY A 292 -18.55 2.49 -19.31
C GLY A 292 -18.37 1.66 -18.03
N SER A 293 -19.48 1.20 -17.46
CA SER A 293 -19.50 0.49 -16.17
C SER A 293 -19.25 -1.01 -16.27
N GLU A 294 -19.29 -1.58 -17.46
CA GLU A 294 -19.10 -3.02 -17.67
C GLU A 294 -17.60 -3.34 -17.85
N PRO A 295 -17.08 -4.45 -17.30
CA PRO A 295 -15.67 -4.86 -17.47
C PRO A 295 -15.23 -5.03 -18.93
N GLY A 296 -16.18 -5.38 -19.80
CA GLY A 296 -15.92 -5.68 -21.20
C GLY A 296 -15.11 -6.95 -21.42
N SER A 297 -14.72 -7.16 -22.68
CA SER A 297 -13.86 -8.26 -23.11
C SER A 297 -12.71 -7.71 -23.95
N LEU A 298 -11.66 -8.52 -24.13
CA LEU A 298 -10.61 -8.22 -25.11
C LEU A 298 -11.13 -8.34 -26.55
#